data_AF-A0A060WLH9-F1
#
_entry.id   AF-A0A060WLH9-F1
#
_cell.length_a   1.000
_cell.length_b   1.000
_cell.length_c   1.000
_cell.angle_alpha   90.00
_cell.angle_beta   90.00
_cell.angle_gamma   90.00
#
_symmetry.space_group_name_H-M   'P 1'
#
loop_
_entity.id
_entity.type
_entity.pdbx_description
1 polymer ?
#
loop_
_entity_poly.entity_id
_entity_poly.type
_entity_poly.pdbx_seq_one_letter_code
_entity_poly.pdbx_strand_id
1 'polypeptide(L)'
;MFSTMLLLVGLYLKSERLTKRSSDQQLKIKIIYDSSVDKLTSDKRRLVKDKLFPQAIDYLQKVFQVRRKSGPILLSRQCVTNQYLRKKDDPHRYCQGSCADITKCGPVIVPEHHLQQCKVCSETGRSCGSAGAPDGKGVEGADFVLYVSGVTTERCGQENIVAYAAYCQLESELDR
;
A
#
# COMPACT_ATOMS: atom_id res chain seq x y z
N MET A 1 -23.33 -10.43 9.21
CA MET A 1 -23.19 -11.74 8.53
C MET A 1 -21.85 -11.70 7.81
N PHE A 2 -20.87 -12.49 8.27
CA PHE A 2 -19.48 -12.37 7.86
C PHE A 2 -19.20 -13.30 6.67
N SER A 3 -18.73 -12.75 5.55
CA SER A 3 -18.12 -13.53 4.48
C SER A 3 -16.63 -13.25 4.47
N THR A 4 -15.85 -14.22 4.95
CA THR A 4 -14.40 -14.20 4.96
C THR A 4 -13.92 -14.95 3.73
N MET A 5 -13.26 -14.27 2.79
CA MET A 5 -12.46 -14.94 1.77
C MET A 5 -10.99 -14.75 2.12
N LEU A 6 -10.40 -15.77 2.75
CA LEU A 6 -8.97 -15.88 2.99
C LEU A 6 -8.38 -16.72 1.85
N LEU A 7 -7.70 -16.07 0.90
CA LEU A 7 -6.94 -16.80 -0.13
C LEU A 7 -5.57 -17.18 0.47
N LEU A 8 -5.41 -18.43 0.91
CA LEU A 8 -4.11 -18.99 1.25
C LEU A 8 -3.52 -19.68 0.01
N VAL A 9 -2.47 -19.09 -0.58
CA VAL A 9 -1.68 -19.77 -1.62
C VAL A 9 -0.78 -20.79 -0.93
N GLY A 10 -1.10 -22.08 -1.10
CA GLY A 10 -0.23 -23.17 -0.69
C GLY A 10 0.98 -23.29 -1.62
N LEU A 11 2.19 -23.26 -1.07
CA LEU A 11 3.42 -23.58 -1.80
C LEU A 11 3.89 -24.98 -1.43
N TYR A 12 3.92 -25.87 -2.42
CA TYR A 12 4.55 -27.18 -2.35
C TYR A 12 6.08 -26.99 -2.30
N LEU A 13 6.71 -27.30 -1.16
CA LEU A 13 8.16 -27.19 -1.02
C LEU A 13 8.82 -28.55 -1.30
N LYS A 14 9.55 -28.64 -2.43
CA LYS A 14 10.44 -29.76 -2.73
C LYS A 14 11.61 -29.74 -1.73
N SER A 15 11.82 -30.87 -1.06
CA SER A 15 12.86 -31.02 -0.03
C SER A 15 14.25 -31.08 -0.67
N GLU A 16 14.97 -29.97 -0.63
CA GLU A 16 16.43 -29.96 -0.64
C GLU A 16 16.89 -29.04 0.49
N ARG A 17 17.46 -29.66 1.53
CA ARG A 17 18.10 -29.07 2.73
C ARG A 17 17.99 -27.54 2.85
N LEU A 18 16.81 -27.06 3.19
CA LEU A 18 16.58 -25.68 3.59
C LEU A 18 17.05 -25.52 5.04
N THR A 19 18.26 -24.99 5.25
CA THR A 19 18.57 -24.34 6.53
C THR A 19 17.57 -23.20 6.71
N LYS A 20 16.61 -23.39 7.63
CA LYS A 20 15.65 -22.39 8.08
C LYS A 20 16.44 -21.21 8.67
N ARG A 21 16.77 -20.21 7.85
CA ARG A 21 17.18 -18.88 8.38
C ARG A 21 15.93 -18.33 9.07
N SER A 22 16.00 -18.15 10.40
CA SER A 22 14.82 -17.73 11.17
C SER A 22 14.42 -16.31 10.75
N SER A 23 13.13 -16.13 10.49
CA SER A 23 12.54 -14.85 10.17
C SER A 23 11.61 -14.47 11.31
N ASP A 24 12.20 -13.94 12.38
CA ASP A 24 11.53 -13.84 13.68
C ASP A 24 10.95 -12.45 13.97
N GLN A 25 10.59 -11.69 12.94
CA GLN A 25 10.07 -10.33 13.13
C GLN A 25 8.58 -10.26 12.87
N GLN A 26 7.88 -9.70 13.85
CA GLN A 26 6.45 -9.49 13.82
C GLN A 26 6.09 -8.45 12.77
N LEU A 27 5.04 -8.72 11.98
CA LEU A 27 4.49 -7.75 11.03
C LEU A 27 4.20 -6.42 11.73
N LYS A 28 4.58 -5.31 11.10
CA LYS A 28 4.24 -3.96 11.56
C LYS A 28 3.34 -3.26 10.56
N ILE A 29 2.12 -2.95 10.97
CA ILE A 29 1.16 -2.22 10.14
C ILE A 29 1.02 -0.81 10.68
N LYS A 30 1.23 0.20 9.83
CA LYS A 30 0.92 1.60 10.17
C LYS A 30 -0.36 2.02 9.45
N ILE A 31 -1.26 2.64 10.21
CA ILE A 31 -2.51 3.19 9.66
C ILE A 31 -2.35 4.69 9.46
N ILE A 32 -2.79 5.18 8.30
CA ILE A 32 -2.92 6.59 8.00
C ILE A 32 -4.39 6.87 7.75
N TYR A 33 -5.00 7.66 8.64
CA TYR A 33 -6.40 8.06 8.50
C TYR A 33 -6.50 9.30 7.62
N ASP A 34 -7.36 9.24 6.61
CA ASP A 34 -7.80 10.42 5.88
C ASP A 34 -8.74 11.28 6.74
N SER A 35 -8.75 12.58 6.46
CA SER A 35 -9.60 13.57 7.14
C SER A 35 -11.10 13.23 7.09
N SER A 36 -11.56 12.44 6.12
CA SER A 36 -12.94 11.96 6.06
C SER A 36 -13.35 11.14 7.29
N VAL A 37 -12.41 10.43 7.92
CA VAL A 37 -12.69 9.65 9.13
C VAL A 37 -13.05 10.58 10.29
N ASP A 38 -12.48 11.78 10.34
CA ASP A 38 -12.79 12.78 11.36
C ASP A 38 -14.17 13.43 11.19
N LYS A 39 -14.72 13.37 9.98
CA LYS A 39 -16.05 13.86 9.62
C LYS A 39 -17.17 12.85 9.92
N LEU A 40 -16.83 11.63 10.32
CA LEU A 40 -17.82 10.64 10.76
C LEU A 40 -18.50 11.08 12.05
N THR A 41 -19.69 10.53 12.34
CA THR A 41 -20.32 10.70 13.66
C THR A 41 -19.39 10.23 14.76
N SER A 42 -19.50 10.83 15.96
CA SER A 42 -18.65 10.52 17.11
C SER A 42 -18.52 9.02 17.36
N ASP A 43 -19.63 8.29 17.32
CA ASP A 43 -19.66 6.86 17.59
C ASP A 43 -18.98 6.05 16.49
N LYS A 44 -19.19 6.40 15.21
CA LYS A 44 -18.52 5.74 14.08
C LYS A 44 -17.03 6.02 14.08
N ARG A 45 -16.62 7.27 14.34
CA ARG A 45 -15.21 7.66 14.45
C ARG A 45 -14.51 6.90 15.57
N ARG A 46 -15.14 6.82 16.76
CA ARG A 46 -14.63 6.05 17.91
C ARG A 46 -14.55 4.56 17.60
N LEU A 47 -15.57 3.99 16.96
CA LEU A 47 -15.55 2.60 16.52
C LEU A 47 -14.37 2.34 15.59
N VAL A 48 -14.16 3.19 14.58
CA VAL A 48 -13.09 3.05 13.60
C VAL A 48 -11.70 3.21 14.23
N LYS A 49 -11.47 4.30 14.97
CA LYS A 49 -10.15 4.67 15.50
C LYS A 49 -9.75 3.89 16.75
N ASP A 50 -10.71 3.54 17.61
CA ASP A 50 -10.40 3.04 18.96
C ASP A 50 -10.73 1.55 19.14
N LYS A 51 -11.48 0.95 18.22
CA LYS A 51 -11.92 -0.46 18.33
C LYS A 51 -11.56 -1.27 17.10
N LEU A 52 -12.22 -1.02 15.97
CA LEU A 52 -12.20 -1.86 14.78
C LEU A 52 -10.77 -2.07 14.25
N PHE A 53 -10.09 -0.98 13.90
CA PHE A 53 -8.76 -1.07 13.33
C PHE A 53 -7.69 -1.49 14.36
N PRO A 54 -7.65 -0.93 15.59
CA PRO A 54 -6.69 -1.39 16.59
C PRO A 54 -6.78 -2.90 16.87
N GLN A 55 -7.99 -3.45 16.99
CA GLN A 55 -8.18 -4.89 17.21
C GLN A 55 -7.75 -5.73 15.99
N ALA A 56 -8.13 -5.31 14.78
CA ALA A 56 -7.76 -6.02 13.57
C ALA A 56 -6.24 -6.01 13.35
N ILE A 57 -5.59 -4.87 13.53
CA ILE A 57 -4.14 -4.72 13.38
C ILE A 57 -3.40 -5.52 14.46
N ASP A 58 -3.79 -5.42 15.73
CA ASP A 58 -3.18 -6.20 16.82
C ASP A 58 -3.22 -7.71 16.52
N TYR A 59 -4.38 -8.21 16.06
CA TYR A 59 -4.52 -9.60 15.64
C TYR A 59 -3.58 -9.95 14.47
N LEU A 60 -3.60 -9.18 13.38
CA LEU A 60 -2.78 -9.46 12.20
C LEU A 60 -1.28 -9.41 12.53
N GLN A 61 -0.85 -8.43 13.31
CA GLN A 61 0.53 -8.33 13.75
C GLN A 61 0.92 -9.53 14.61
N LYS A 62 0.06 -10.03 15.50
CA LYS A 62 0.35 -11.25 16.31
C LYS A 62 0.45 -12.52 15.47
N VAL A 63 -0.36 -12.63 14.42
CA VAL A 63 -0.45 -13.86 13.61
C VAL A 63 0.65 -13.93 12.55
N PHE A 64 1.02 -12.80 11.95
CA PHE A 64 1.92 -12.79 10.80
C PHE A 64 3.36 -12.38 11.15
N GLN A 65 4.31 -13.14 10.59
CA GLN A 65 5.74 -12.85 10.65
C GLN A 65 6.24 -12.44 9.27
N VAL A 66 7.23 -11.56 9.22
CA VAL A 66 7.82 -11.05 7.97
C VAL A 66 9.28 -11.46 7.85
N ARG A 67 9.71 -11.72 6.60
CA ARG A 67 11.07 -12.21 6.32
C ARG A 67 12.15 -11.14 6.40
N ARG A 68 11.81 -9.89 6.11
CA ARG A 68 12.73 -8.76 6.10
C ARG A 68 11.98 -7.51 6.56
N LYS A 69 12.65 -6.66 7.32
CA LYS A 69 12.29 -5.26 7.49
C LYS A 69 12.63 -4.53 6.22
N SER A 70 11.64 -3.93 5.58
CA SER A 70 11.86 -3.00 4.50
C SER A 70 12.29 -1.64 5.10
N GLY A 71 13.04 -0.84 4.33
CA GLY A 71 13.31 0.55 4.69
C GLY A 71 12.02 1.37 4.79
N PRO A 72 12.11 2.71 4.88
CA PRO A 72 10.91 3.55 4.85
C PRO A 72 10.04 3.23 3.62
N ILE A 73 8.75 2.97 3.83
CA ILE A 73 7.84 2.65 2.73
C ILE A 73 7.54 3.93 1.96
N LEU A 74 7.85 3.91 0.66
CA LEU A 74 7.59 4.99 -0.28
C LEU A 74 6.69 4.51 -1.42
N LEU A 75 5.68 5.29 -1.77
CA LEU A 75 4.74 4.98 -2.86
C LEU A 75 5.19 5.67 -4.14
N SER A 76 5.16 4.95 -5.27
CA SER A 76 5.38 5.54 -6.59
C SER A 76 4.24 6.50 -6.91
N ARG A 77 4.57 7.62 -7.56
CA ARG A 77 3.56 8.60 -7.98
C ARG A 77 2.66 8.03 -9.07
N GLN A 78 1.41 8.49 -9.06
CA GLN A 78 0.46 8.17 -10.12
C GLN A 78 0.84 8.89 -11.42
N CYS A 79 0.66 8.24 -12.57
CA CYS A 79 0.90 8.87 -13.87
C CYS A 79 -0.35 9.62 -14.34
N VAL A 80 -0.17 10.76 -15.03
CA VAL A 80 -1.29 11.55 -15.57
C VAL A 80 -2.16 10.70 -16.50
N THR A 81 -1.53 9.91 -17.36
CA THR A 81 -2.20 9.04 -18.35
C THR A 81 -2.57 7.67 -17.80
N ASN A 82 -2.20 7.35 -16.54
CA ASN A 82 -2.21 5.99 -15.99
C ASN A 82 -1.45 4.95 -16.86
N GLN A 83 -0.53 5.39 -17.71
CA GLN A 83 0.34 4.51 -18.49
C GLN A 83 1.67 4.33 -17.77
N TYR A 84 1.98 3.07 -17.44
CA TYR A 84 3.16 2.70 -16.67
C TYR A 84 4.10 1.85 -17.52
N LEU A 85 5.39 2.15 -17.46
CA LEU A 85 6.47 1.42 -18.08
C LEU A 85 7.33 0.76 -17.00
N ARG A 86 7.84 -0.44 -17.30
CA ARG A 86 8.85 -1.13 -16.48
C ARG A 86 10.11 -1.32 -17.31
N LYS A 87 11.26 -0.97 -16.73
CA LYS A 87 12.55 -1.31 -17.34
C LYS A 87 12.94 -2.71 -16.93
N LYS A 88 13.74 -3.37 -17.77
CA LYS A 88 14.39 -4.62 -17.42
C LYS A 88 15.36 -4.36 -16.26
N ASP A 89 15.34 -5.23 -15.26
CA ASP A 89 16.21 -5.20 -14.08
C ASP A 89 16.06 -3.94 -13.18
N ASP A 90 14.98 -3.17 -13.36
CA ASP A 90 14.59 -2.08 -12.44
C ASP A 90 13.23 -2.41 -11.81
N PRO A 91 13.14 -2.50 -10.48
CA PRO A 91 11.89 -2.83 -9.81
C PRO A 91 10.85 -1.67 -9.88
N HIS A 92 11.25 -0.46 -10.26
CA HIS A 92 10.38 0.70 -10.24
C HIS A 92 9.49 0.83 -11.47
N ARG A 93 8.32 1.44 -11.25
CA ARG A 93 7.39 1.85 -12.31
C ARG A 93 7.73 3.27 -12.76
N TYR A 94 7.71 3.48 -14.08
CA TYR A 94 7.93 4.77 -14.72
C TYR A 94 6.65 5.25 -15.39
N CYS A 95 6.38 6.55 -15.31
CA CYS A 95 5.31 7.18 -16.08
C CYS A 95 5.76 7.46 -17.50
N GLN A 96 4.90 7.17 -18.47
CA GLN A 96 5.07 7.69 -19.83
C GLN A 96 4.68 9.18 -19.83
N GLY A 97 5.66 10.07 -20.03
CA GLY A 97 5.44 11.53 -19.97
C GLY A 97 5.68 12.13 -18.58
N SER A 98 4.64 12.22 -17.75
CA SER A 98 4.70 12.90 -16.45
C SER A 98 3.92 12.21 -15.33
N CYS A 99 4.33 12.45 -14.07
CA CYS A 99 3.51 12.11 -12.91
C CYS A 99 2.40 13.14 -12.72
N ALA A 100 1.28 12.70 -12.15
CA ALA A 100 0.21 13.58 -11.70
C ALA A 100 0.65 14.37 -10.46
N ASP A 101 0.13 15.60 -10.34
CA ASP A 101 0.40 16.47 -9.20
C ASP A 101 -0.13 15.87 -7.88
N ILE A 102 -1.18 15.07 -7.96
CA ILE A 102 -1.82 14.42 -6.81
C ILE A 102 -1.80 12.91 -7.03
N THR A 103 -1.15 12.19 -6.12
CA THR A 103 -1.21 10.73 -6.07
C THR A 103 -2.31 10.27 -5.11
N LYS A 104 -3.19 9.39 -5.58
CA LYS A 104 -4.27 8.81 -4.77
C LYS A 104 -4.08 7.32 -4.56
N CYS A 105 -4.48 6.85 -3.38
CA CYS A 105 -4.64 5.44 -3.06
C CYS A 105 -6.11 5.21 -2.70
N GLY A 106 -6.87 4.67 -3.66
CA GLY A 106 -8.34 4.71 -3.59
C GLY A 106 -8.83 6.16 -3.50
N PRO A 107 -9.71 6.51 -2.54
CA PRO A 107 -10.16 7.90 -2.36
C PRO A 107 -9.19 8.76 -1.55
N VAL A 108 -8.12 8.19 -0.97
CA VAL A 108 -7.19 8.91 -0.09
C VAL A 108 -6.11 9.60 -0.93
N ILE A 109 -5.86 10.88 -0.67
CA ILE A 109 -4.69 11.58 -1.19
C ILE A 109 -3.47 11.18 -0.35
N VAL A 110 -2.45 10.65 -1.01
CA VAL A 110 -1.22 10.21 -0.33
C VAL A 110 -0.38 11.43 0.03
N PRO A 111 0.09 11.58 1.29
CA PRO A 111 0.95 12.70 1.67
C PRO A 111 2.25 12.73 0.88
N GLU A 112 2.69 13.92 0.49
CA GLU A 112 3.89 14.13 -0.34
C GLU A 112 5.15 13.48 0.25
N HIS A 113 5.30 13.52 1.57
CA HIS A 113 6.43 12.91 2.27
C HIS A 113 6.40 11.38 2.30
N HIS A 114 5.33 10.73 1.83
CA HIS A 114 5.27 9.28 1.63
C HIS A 114 5.56 8.88 0.16
N LEU A 115 5.77 9.84 -0.73
CA LEU A 115 5.93 9.58 -2.16
C LEU A 115 7.40 9.49 -2.55
N GLN A 116 7.67 8.63 -3.53
CA GLN A 116 8.92 8.61 -4.26
C GLN A 116 9.03 9.85 -5.16
N GLN A 117 10.26 10.22 -5.51
CA GLN A 117 10.57 11.11 -6.60
C GLN A 117 9.90 10.61 -7.87
N CYS A 118 9.38 11.54 -8.67
CA CYS A 118 8.70 11.19 -9.90
C CYS A 118 9.66 10.46 -10.84
N LYS A 119 9.29 9.27 -11.31
CA LYS A 119 10.06 8.48 -12.28
C LYS A 119 9.35 8.52 -13.63
N VAL A 120 9.99 9.10 -14.63
CA VAL A 120 9.38 9.34 -15.95
C VAL A 120 10.25 8.77 -17.06
N CYS A 121 9.60 8.29 -18.10
CA CYS A 121 10.19 7.97 -19.39
C CYS A 121 9.68 8.95 -20.45
N SER A 122 10.50 9.20 -21.48
CA SER A 122 10.06 9.81 -22.73
C SER A 122 8.90 9.02 -23.33
N GLU A 123 8.10 9.64 -24.20
CA GLU A 123 6.97 8.96 -24.86
C GLU A 123 7.40 7.69 -25.61
N THR A 124 8.63 7.67 -26.12
CA THR A 124 9.25 6.53 -26.81
C THR A 124 9.81 5.46 -25.88
N GLY A 125 9.80 5.67 -24.56
CA GLY A 125 10.37 4.77 -23.55
C GLY A 125 11.90 4.67 -23.53
N ARG A 126 12.61 5.43 -24.39
CA ARG A 126 14.07 5.33 -24.57
C ARG A 126 14.88 6.04 -23.49
N SER A 127 14.38 7.17 -23.01
CA SER A 127 15.03 8.00 -21.99
C SER A 127 14.18 7.97 -20.74
N CYS A 128 14.67 7.44 -19.63
CA CYS A 128 13.95 7.54 -18.37
C CYS A 128 14.86 7.90 -17.21
N GLY A 129 14.34 8.71 -16.31
CA GLY A 129 15.03 9.19 -15.12
C GLY A 129 14.04 9.72 -14.09
N SER A 130 14.62 10.32 -13.06
CA SER A 130 13.87 10.99 -12.02
C SER A 130 13.59 12.45 -12.39
N ALA A 131 12.46 12.99 -11.96
CA ALA A 131 12.04 14.38 -12.15
C ALA A 131 11.45 14.96 -10.86
N GLY A 132 11.53 16.28 -10.71
CA GLY A 132 10.93 17.00 -9.59
C GLY A 132 11.62 16.77 -8.24
N ALA A 133 10.88 17.02 -7.16
CA ALA A 133 11.36 16.92 -5.79
C ALA A 133 11.87 15.50 -5.46
N PRO A 134 12.91 15.38 -4.62
CA PRO A 134 13.45 14.09 -4.20
C PRO A 134 12.42 13.25 -3.43
N ASP A 135 12.78 11.99 -3.15
CA ASP A 135 11.96 11.11 -2.31
C ASP A 135 11.58 11.80 -0.99
N GLY A 136 10.34 11.57 -0.55
CA GLY A 136 9.92 11.91 0.79
C GLY A 136 10.64 11.08 1.86
N LYS A 137 10.34 11.35 3.13
CA LYS A 137 10.88 10.56 4.25
C LYS A 137 10.39 9.12 4.26
N GLY A 138 9.24 8.86 3.64
CA GLY A 138 8.57 7.57 3.67
C GLY A 138 7.96 7.27 5.03
N VAL A 139 7.28 6.13 5.10
CA VAL A 139 6.71 5.61 6.34
C VAL A 139 7.72 4.68 7.00
N GLU A 140 8.42 5.18 8.01
CA GLU A 140 9.43 4.41 8.74
C GLU A 140 8.82 3.32 9.62
N GLY A 141 9.54 2.22 9.85
CA GLY A 141 9.19 1.21 10.86
C GLY A 141 7.87 0.48 10.61
N ALA A 142 7.41 0.45 9.36
CA ALA A 142 6.26 -0.32 8.91
C ALA A 142 6.68 -1.31 7.84
N ASP A 143 6.01 -2.45 7.81
CA ASP A 143 6.08 -3.43 6.72
C ASP A 143 4.84 -3.33 5.82
N PHE A 144 3.75 -2.75 6.32
CA PHE A 144 2.52 -2.49 5.58
C PHE A 144 1.94 -1.14 6.00
N VAL A 145 1.44 -0.36 5.04
CA VAL A 145 0.77 0.93 5.29
C VAL A 145 -0.67 0.83 4.82
N LEU A 146 -1.61 1.11 5.72
CA LEU A 146 -3.03 1.11 5.43
C LEU A 146 -3.57 2.55 5.41
N TYR A 147 -3.96 3.03 4.24
CA TYR A 147 -4.68 4.30 4.09
C TYR A 147 -6.18 4.08 4.27
N VAL A 148 -6.79 4.76 5.25
CA VAL A 148 -8.18 4.53 5.65
C VAL A 148 -9.00 5.80 5.44
N SER A 149 -10.08 5.69 4.68
CA SER A 149 -11.08 6.74 4.48
C SER A 149 -12.47 6.31 4.94
N GLY A 150 -13.28 7.28 5.37
CA GLY A 150 -14.69 7.10 5.72
C GLY A 150 -15.61 7.81 4.73
N VAL A 151 -15.53 7.50 3.44
CA VAL A 151 -16.33 8.14 2.38
C VAL A 151 -17.28 7.16 1.69
N THR A 152 -18.46 7.63 1.33
CA THR A 152 -19.37 6.89 0.45
C THR A 152 -18.86 6.99 -0.99
N THR A 153 -18.66 5.86 -1.64
CA THR A 153 -18.30 5.79 -3.06
C THR A 153 -19.35 5.01 -3.83
N GLU A 154 -19.29 5.04 -5.17
CA GLU A 154 -20.20 4.25 -6.02
C GLU A 154 -20.20 2.76 -5.67
N ARG A 155 -19.04 2.22 -5.26
CA ARG A 155 -18.90 0.83 -4.82
C ARG A 155 -19.70 0.52 -3.57
N CYS A 156 -19.96 1.51 -2.71
CA CYS A 156 -20.80 1.35 -1.53
C CYS A 156 -22.29 1.26 -1.88
N GLY A 157 -22.69 1.73 -3.07
CA GLY A 157 -24.06 1.64 -3.56
C GLY A 157 -24.42 0.27 -4.16
N GLN A 158 -23.41 -0.59 -4.37
CA GLN A 158 -23.62 -1.96 -4.84
C GLN A 158 -23.78 -2.90 -3.63
N GLU A 159 -24.82 -3.74 -3.68
CA GLU A 159 -25.10 -4.90 -2.81
C GLU A 159 -24.49 -4.88 -1.39
N ASN A 160 -25.11 -4.17 -0.44
CA ASN A 160 -24.80 -4.28 0.99
C ASN A 160 -23.30 -4.20 1.37
N ILE A 161 -22.47 -3.51 0.55
CA ILE A 161 -21.04 -3.35 0.81
C ILE A 161 -20.83 -2.34 1.94
N VAL A 162 -20.43 -2.85 3.11
CA VAL A 162 -20.12 -2.03 4.29
C VAL A 162 -18.72 -1.43 4.26
N ALA A 163 -17.78 -2.07 3.55
CA ALA A 163 -16.42 -1.61 3.34
C ALA A 163 -15.76 -2.40 2.19
N TYR A 164 -14.76 -1.81 1.54
CA TYR A 164 -13.89 -2.50 0.58
C TYR A 164 -12.45 -2.05 0.76
N ALA A 165 -11.51 -2.88 0.33
CA ALA A 165 -10.08 -2.59 0.35
C ALA A 165 -9.43 -3.11 -0.95
N ALA A 166 -8.35 -2.45 -1.36
CA ALA A 166 -7.54 -2.86 -2.50
C ALA A 166 -6.09 -2.42 -2.27
N TYR A 167 -5.14 -3.11 -2.90
CA TYR A 167 -3.75 -2.67 -2.90
C TYR A 167 -3.57 -1.50 -3.87
N CYS A 168 -2.78 -0.50 -3.47
CA CYS A 168 -2.37 0.61 -4.35
C CYS A 168 -0.97 0.39 -4.94
N GLN A 169 -0.12 -0.29 -4.17
CA GLN A 169 1.23 -0.67 -4.56
C GLN A 169 1.62 -1.93 -3.80
N LEU A 170 2.37 -2.80 -4.49
CA LEU A 170 3.08 -3.92 -3.90
C LEU A 170 4.58 -3.57 -3.84
N GLU A 171 5.29 -4.14 -2.88
CA GLU A 171 6.74 -4.05 -2.78
C GLU A 171 7.38 -4.58 -4.06
N SER A 172 8.25 -3.78 -4.66
CA SER A 172 8.74 -4.02 -5.99
C SER A 172 9.80 -5.12 -6.11
N GLU A 173 10.41 -5.55 -5.00
CA GLU A 173 11.41 -6.62 -4.99
C GLU A 173 10.83 -8.01 -4.70
N LEU A 174 9.74 -8.08 -3.92
CA LEU A 174 9.19 -9.34 -3.43
C LEU A 174 7.72 -9.54 -3.83
N ASP A 175 7.13 -8.64 -4.61
CA ASP A 175 5.70 -8.61 -4.98
C ASP A 175 4.77 -8.77 -3.76
N ARG A 176 5.15 -8.14 -2.63
CA ARG A 176 4.45 -8.21 -1.33
C ARG A 176 3.47 -7.08 -1.12
#